data_AF-A0A5S4G712-F1
#
_entry.id   AF-A0A5S4G712-F1
#
_cell.length_a   1.000
_cell.length_b   1.000
_cell.length_c   1.000
_cell.angle_alpha   90.00
_cell.angle_beta   90.00
_cell.angle_gamma   90.00
#
_symmetry.space_group_name_H-M   'P 1'
#
loop_
_entity.id
_entity.type
_entity.pdbx_description
1 polymer ?
#
loop_
_entity_poly.entity_id
_entity_poly.type
_entity_poly.pdbx_seq_one_letter_code
_entity_poly.pdbx_strand_id
1 'polypeptide(L)' 'MSTPPGWYPDPEWMGRERYWDGQTWTTQSRRYERTRRHQRPP' A
#
# COMPACT_ATOMS: atom_id res chain seq x y z
N MET A 1 19.94 -0.06 -4.93
CA MET A 1 18.94 0.54 -4.03
C MET A 1 17.74 -0.40 -4.01
N SER A 2 17.50 -1.11 -2.91
CA SER A 2 16.32 -1.99 -2.78
C SER A 2 15.16 -1.17 -2.21
N THR A 3 14.00 -1.26 -2.84
CA THR A 3 12.76 -0.69 -2.31
C THR A 3 12.45 -1.37 -0.97
N PRO A 4 12.26 -0.62 0.12
CA PRO A 4 11.97 -1.21 1.42
C PRO A 4 10.58 -1.89 1.40
N PRO A 5 10.36 -2.90 2.26
CA PRO A 5 9.04 -3.51 2.40
C PRO A 5 7.99 -2.48 2.85
N GLY A 6 6.81 -2.51 2.23
CA GLY A 6 5.76 -1.52 2.49
C GLY A 6 4.57 -1.62 1.55
N TRP A 7 3.56 -0.77 1.78
CA TRP A 7 2.41 -0.65 0.91
C TRP A 7 2.69 0.37 -0.19
N TYR A 8 2.49 -0.05 -1.43
CA TYR A 8 2.75 0.80 -2.59
C TYR A 8 1.58 0.73 -3.56
N PRO A 9 1.35 1.78 -4.37
CA PRO A 9 0.28 1.80 -5.36
C PRO A 9 0.42 0.64 -6.34
N ASP A 10 -0.67 -0.09 -6.56
CA ASP A 10 -0.70 -1.18 -7.52
C ASP A 10 -0.82 -0.59 -8.94
N PRO A 11 0.15 -0.84 -9.85
CA PRO A 11 0.14 -0.28 -11.20
C PRO A 11 -0.92 -0.95 -12.10
N GLU A 12 -1.37 -2.16 -11.76
CA GLU A 12 -2.41 -2.87 -12.50
C GLU A 12 -3.82 -2.45 -12.05
N TRP A 13 -3.96 -2.06 -10.78
CA TRP A 13 -5.25 -1.73 -10.16
C TRP A 13 -5.25 -0.33 -9.54
N MET A 14 -5.73 0.66 -10.31
CA MET A 14 -5.95 2.01 -9.81
C MET A 14 -6.87 2.00 -8.59
N GLY A 15 -6.43 2.63 -7.50
CA GLY A 15 -7.18 2.68 -6.23
C GLY A 15 -6.96 1.49 -5.31
N ARG A 16 -5.89 0.70 -5.51
CA ARG A 16 -5.41 -0.32 -4.58
C ARG A 16 -3.93 -0.14 -4.29
N GLU A 17 -3.51 -0.60 -3.13
CA GLU A 17 -2.11 -0.76 -2.79
C GLU A 17 -1.83 -2.25 -2.62
N ARG A 18 -0.67 -2.70 -3.11
CA ARG A 18 -0.16 -4.05 -2.88
C ARG A 18 1.01 -3.96 -1.90
N TYR A 19 1.23 -5.01 -1.12
CA TYR A 19 2.37 -5.05 -0.21
C TYR A 19 3.61 -5.55 -0.95
N TRP A 20 4.70 -4.79 -0.87
CA TRP A 20 6.02 -5.15 -1.34
C TRP A 20 6.83 -5.68 -0.16
N ASP A 21 7.49 -6.83 -0.31
CA ASP A 21 8.31 -7.42 0.76
C ASP A 21 9.80 -7.01 0.68
N GLY A 22 10.17 -6.20 -0.31
CA GLY A 22 11.58 -5.85 -0.57
C GLY A 22 12.20 -6.60 -1.74
N GLN A 23 11.58 -7.71 -2.16
CA GLN A 23 12.01 -8.54 -3.29
C GLN A 23 10.90 -8.77 -4.32
N THR A 24 9.66 -8.96 -3.87
CA THR A 24 8.50 -9.19 -4.74
C THR A 24 7.23 -8.62 -4.14
N TRP A 25 6.22 -8.45 -5.00
CA TRP A 25 4.87 -8.12 -4.60
C TRP A 25 4.19 -9.35 -4.01
N THR A 26 3.56 -9.18 -2.84
CA THR A 26 2.80 -10.25 -2.20
C THR A 26 1.34 -10.23 -2.66
N THR A 27 0.59 -11.27 -2.33
CA THR A 27 -0.86 -11.36 -2.61
C THR A 27 -1.70 -10.41 -1.75
N GLN A 28 -1.10 -9.79 -0.72
CA GLN A 28 -1.77 -8.81 0.12
C GLN A 28 -2.00 -7.53 -0.70
N SER A 29 -3.27 -7.27 -1.00
CA SER A 29 -3.72 -6.00 -1.55
C SER A 29 -4.77 -5.39 -0.63
N ARG A 30 -4.71 -4.08 -0.48
CA ARG A 30 -5.73 -3.29 0.22
C ARG A 30 -6.32 -2.29 -0.75
N ARG A 31 -7.61 -1.97 -0.59
CA ARG A 31 -8.16 -0.80 -1.26
C ARG A 31 -7.41 0.43 -0.74
N TYR A 32 -7.14 1.36 -1.65
CA TYR A 32 -6.69 2.69 -1.29
C TYR A 32 -7.86 3.40 -0.60
N GLU A 33 -8.07 3.06 0.67
CA GLU A 33 -9.00 3.77 1.53
C GLU A 33 -8.36 5.11 1.85
N ARG A 34 -8.66 6.12 1.02
CA ARG A 34 -8.60 7.53 1.40
C ARG A 34 -9.48 7.88 2.61
N THR A 35 -10.04 6.88 3.29
CA THR A 35 -10.94 6.94 4.43
C THR A 35 -10.31 6.36 5.70
N ARG A 36 -9.01 6.57 5.94
CA ARG A 36 -8.57 6.83 7.32
C ARG A 36 -8.28 8.31 7.46
N ARG A 37 -9.35 9.01 7.89
CA ARG A 37 -9.40 10.26 8.68
C ARG A 37 -7.99 10.79 9.02
N HIS A 38 -7.64 12.07 8.83
CA HIS A 38 -7.94 13.15 9.79
C HIS A 38 -8.27 12.77 11.27
N GLN A 39 -8.04 11.54 11.71
CA GLN A 39 -7.97 11.14 13.12
C GLN A 39 -6.60 11.55 13.63
N ARG A 40 -6.46 12.86 13.75
CA ARG A 40 -5.64 13.47 14.78
C ARG A 40 -6.14 12.88 16.11
N PRO A 41 -5.29 12.30 16.96
CA PRO A 41 -5.70 12.10 18.34
C PRO A 41 -5.91 13.51 18.96
N PRO A 42 -6.92 13.71 19.83
CA PRO A 42 -6.99 14.89 20.68
C PRO A 42 -5.80 14.95 21.64
#